data_AF-A0A3C0Y4P6-F1
#
_entry.id   AF-A0A3C0Y4P6-F1
#
_cell.length_a   1.000
_cell.length_b   1.000
_cell.length_c   1.000
_cell.angle_alpha   90.00
_cell.angle_beta   90.00
_cell.angle_gamma   90.00
#
_symmetry.space_group_name_H-M   'P 1'
#
loop_
_entity.id
_entity.type
_entity.pdbx_description
1 polymer ?
#
loop_
_entity_poly.entity_id
_entity_poly.type
_entity_poly.pdbx_seq_one_letter_code
_entity_poly.pdbx_strand_id
1 'polypeptide(L)'
;MSSPLLEPVPQSSTRSAEVLHVFPSAQIAKPIRLRDVYERWKHSKPRSLDSLNACSRSIDLYEAYTGNPPISQLTREQGDGFRAWLLQPDRKTSSKTARDRLTWVKSVLKYASRDLGLIDRNPWEGLDIAFKTTNKRRPWTDDELKTFFGQYLYTAYELPKLKRAGADAAYWIPLLGLYTGARIGELAQLRLSDVESDGPIAQLSITDEGEGQKVKPATMKVNSAVFHLSLQLIKESSQTHFKSTTYLGGRMPAR
;
A
#
# COMPACT_ATOMS: atom_id res chain seq x y z
N MET A 1 -90.57 -58.20 6.30
CA MET A 1 -89.89 -57.57 5.13
C MET A 1 -88.42 -57.61 5.41
N SER A 2 -87.73 -58.51 4.70
CA SER A 2 -86.39 -58.99 5.00
C SER A 2 -85.31 -58.01 4.53
N SER A 3 -84.33 -57.75 5.40
CA SER A 3 -83.09 -57.05 5.09
C SER A 3 -82.28 -57.84 4.04
N PRO A 4 -81.67 -57.20 3.03
CA PRO A 4 -80.78 -57.89 2.11
C PRO A 4 -79.36 -58.00 2.70
N LEU A 5 -78.81 -59.22 2.62
CA LEU A 5 -77.38 -59.51 2.70
C LEU A 5 -76.63 -58.74 1.60
N LEU A 6 -75.49 -58.13 1.96
CA LEU A 6 -74.43 -57.77 1.03
C LEU A 6 -73.11 -58.38 1.53
N GLU A 7 -72.44 -59.01 0.57
CA GLU A 7 -71.30 -59.93 0.65
C GLU A 7 -69.98 -59.31 1.16
N PRO A 8 -68.99 -60.16 1.54
CA PRO A 8 -67.75 -59.70 2.18
C PRO A 8 -66.75 -59.06 1.21
N VAL A 9 -65.97 -58.13 1.78
CA VAL A 9 -64.84 -57.42 1.17
C VAL A 9 -63.72 -58.39 0.76
N PRO A 10 -63.15 -58.29 -0.45
CA PRO A 10 -61.88 -58.94 -0.76
C PRO A 10 -60.70 -58.04 -0.33
N GLN A 11 -59.80 -58.60 0.49
CA GLN A 11 -58.47 -58.04 0.74
C GLN A 11 -57.46 -58.65 -0.25
N SER A 12 -56.70 -57.80 -0.95
CA SER A 12 -55.36 -58.11 -1.48
C SER A 12 -54.60 -56.79 -1.67
N SER A 13 -53.60 -56.47 -0.84
CA SER A 13 -52.20 -56.89 -0.96
C SER A 13 -51.38 -56.05 -1.97
N THR A 14 -50.73 -55.00 -1.43
CA THR A 14 -49.39 -54.44 -1.76
C THR A 14 -48.95 -54.24 -3.23
N ARG A 15 -48.57 -52.99 -3.58
CA ARG A 15 -47.15 -52.58 -3.77
C ARG A 15 -47.00 -51.10 -4.19
N SER A 16 -46.28 -50.37 -3.34
CA SER A 16 -45.25 -49.36 -3.63
C SER A 16 -45.29 -48.59 -4.96
N ALA A 17 -45.46 -47.27 -4.86
CA ALA A 17 -44.52 -46.28 -5.40
C ALA A 17 -44.83 -44.89 -4.81
N GLU A 18 -44.35 -44.63 -3.59
CA GLU A 18 -44.12 -43.24 -3.17
C GLU A 18 -43.05 -42.67 -4.11
N VAL A 19 -43.48 -41.76 -4.98
CA VAL A 19 -42.58 -40.93 -5.77
C VAL A 19 -41.90 -39.97 -4.78
N LEU A 20 -40.77 -40.41 -4.23
CA LEU A 20 -39.82 -39.53 -3.56
C LEU A 20 -39.34 -38.52 -4.61
N HIS A 21 -39.97 -37.35 -4.63
CA HIS A 21 -39.37 -36.16 -5.21
C HIS A 21 -38.08 -35.88 -4.46
N VAL A 22 -36.97 -36.39 -5.01
CA VAL A 22 -35.63 -36.01 -4.61
C VAL A 22 -35.50 -34.53 -4.97
N PHE A 23 -35.65 -33.66 -3.97
CA PHE A 23 -35.22 -32.26 -4.10
C PHE A 23 -33.74 -32.29 -4.50
N PRO A 24 -33.32 -31.54 -5.54
CA PRO A 24 -31.92 -31.50 -5.91
C PRO A 24 -31.13 -31.06 -4.68
N SER A 25 -30.20 -31.92 -4.27
CA SER A 25 -29.26 -31.66 -3.19
C SER A 25 -28.71 -30.25 -3.37
N ALA A 26 -29.01 -29.36 -2.42
CA ALA A 26 -28.43 -28.04 -2.38
C ALA A 26 -26.92 -28.22 -2.40
N GLN A 27 -26.29 -27.93 -3.54
CA GLN A 27 -24.84 -27.90 -3.63
C GLN A 27 -24.35 -26.99 -2.51
N ILE A 28 -23.67 -27.55 -1.51
CA ILE A 28 -23.11 -26.77 -0.41
C ILE A 28 -22.06 -25.87 -1.05
N ALA A 29 -22.45 -24.62 -1.34
CA ALA A 29 -21.57 -23.63 -1.93
C ALA A 29 -20.33 -23.52 -1.04
N LYS A 30 -19.15 -23.58 -1.66
CA LYS A 30 -17.87 -23.52 -0.95
C LYS A 30 -17.88 -22.32 0.01
N PRO A 31 -17.52 -22.50 1.30
CA PRO A 31 -17.54 -21.40 2.26
C PRO A 31 -16.59 -20.29 1.82
N ILE A 32 -17.14 -19.08 1.67
CA ILE A 32 -16.37 -17.90 1.27
C ILE A 32 -15.62 -17.36 2.49
N ARG A 33 -14.30 -17.22 2.35
CA ARG A 33 -13.40 -16.72 3.39
C ARG A 33 -12.94 -15.30 3.07
N LEU A 34 -12.32 -14.64 4.04
CA LEU A 34 -11.87 -13.26 3.88
C LEU A 34 -10.84 -13.12 2.73
N ARG A 35 -9.99 -14.12 2.53
CA ARG A 35 -9.03 -14.16 1.42
C ARG A 35 -9.72 -14.14 0.06
N ASP A 36 -10.80 -14.90 -0.10
CA ASP A 36 -11.57 -14.93 -1.36
C ASP A 36 -12.18 -13.56 -1.67
N VAL A 37 -12.63 -12.83 -0.63
CA VAL A 37 -13.12 -11.45 -0.77
C VAL A 37 -11.99 -10.52 -1.16
N TYR A 38 -10.81 -10.66 -0.54
CA TYR A 38 -9.63 -9.85 -0.86
C TYR A 38 -9.21 -9.99 -2.32
N GLU A 39 -9.24 -11.21 -2.86
CA GLU A 39 -8.93 -11.48 -4.27
C GLU A 39 -9.88 -10.76 -5.24
N ARG A 40 -11.12 -10.47 -4.83
CA ARG A 40 -12.04 -9.61 -5.58
C ARG A 40 -11.81 -8.13 -5.30
N TRP A 41 -11.56 -7.77 -4.03
CA TRP A 41 -11.31 -6.40 -3.58
C TRP A 41 -10.06 -5.77 -4.20
N LYS A 42 -9.03 -6.57 -4.50
CA LYS A 42 -7.81 -6.08 -5.17
C LYS A 42 -8.07 -5.66 -6.62
N HIS A 43 -9.05 -6.27 -7.27
CA HIS A 43 -9.43 -6.02 -8.66
C HIS A 43 -10.61 -5.05 -8.80
N SER A 44 -11.29 -4.69 -7.71
CA SER A 44 -12.47 -3.82 -7.77
C SER A 44 -12.15 -2.37 -8.13
N LYS A 45 -10.92 -1.91 -7.87
CA LYS A 45 -10.42 -0.61 -8.30
C LYS A 45 -8.90 -0.56 -8.32
N PRO A 46 -8.28 0.36 -9.09
CA PRO A 46 -6.83 0.54 -9.10
C PRO A 46 -6.29 0.86 -7.71
N ARG A 47 -5.20 0.17 -7.32
CA ARG A 47 -4.54 0.33 -6.01
C ARG A 47 -3.02 0.22 -6.19
N SER A 48 -2.26 0.83 -5.29
CA SER A 48 -0.81 0.66 -5.25
C SER A 48 -0.43 -0.73 -4.75
N LEU A 49 0.71 -1.26 -5.22
CA LEU A 49 1.29 -2.51 -4.74
C LEU A 49 1.51 -2.50 -3.22
N ASP A 50 1.93 -1.37 -2.65
CA ASP A 50 2.08 -1.20 -1.21
C ASP A 50 0.74 -1.37 -0.45
N SER A 51 -0.35 -0.81 -0.97
CA SER A 51 -1.68 -0.98 -0.38
C SER A 51 -2.13 -2.44 -0.42
N LEU A 52 -1.87 -3.12 -1.54
CA LEU A 52 -2.18 -4.55 -1.70
C LEU A 52 -1.39 -5.39 -0.70
N ASN A 53 -0.09 -5.13 -0.55
CA ASN A 53 0.80 -5.82 0.37
C ASN A 53 0.48 -5.53 1.84
N ALA A 54 0.10 -4.29 2.18
CA ALA A 54 -0.33 -3.92 3.52
C ALA A 54 -1.65 -4.61 3.90
N CYS A 55 -2.60 -4.67 2.96
CA CYS A 55 -3.85 -5.39 3.16
C CYS A 55 -3.61 -6.90 3.28
N SER A 56 -2.82 -7.50 2.40
CA SER A 56 -2.50 -8.94 2.44
C SER A 56 -1.88 -9.33 3.78
N ARG A 57 -0.85 -8.60 4.25
CA ARG A 57 -0.23 -8.84 5.57
C ARG A 57 -1.24 -8.74 6.71
N SER A 58 -2.23 -7.86 6.59
CA SER A 58 -3.27 -7.71 7.62
C SER A 58 -4.24 -8.89 7.61
N ILE A 59 -4.51 -9.48 6.43
CA ILE A 59 -5.31 -10.70 6.30
C ILE A 59 -4.54 -11.90 6.83
N ASP A 60 -3.24 -12.01 6.58
CA ASP A 60 -2.40 -13.09 7.14
C ASP A 60 -2.49 -13.10 8.67
N LEU A 61 -2.43 -11.92 9.29
CA LEU A 61 -2.61 -11.76 10.74
C LEU A 61 -4.02 -12.11 11.21
N TYR A 62 -5.05 -11.73 10.44
CA TYR A 62 -6.42 -12.11 10.72
C TYR A 62 -6.61 -13.63 10.68
N GLU A 63 -6.06 -14.30 9.67
CA GLU A 63 -6.17 -15.76 9.51
C GLU A 63 -5.46 -16.48 10.65
N ALA A 64 -4.27 -16.02 11.03
CA ALA A 64 -3.51 -16.56 12.14
C ALA A 64 -4.26 -16.46 13.48
N TYR A 65 -4.99 -15.37 13.70
CA TYR A 65 -5.76 -15.18 14.94
C TYR A 65 -7.10 -15.90 14.94
N THR A 66 -7.87 -15.79 13.86
CA THR A 66 -9.26 -16.26 13.81
C THR A 66 -9.40 -17.74 13.45
N GLY A 67 -8.34 -18.38 12.91
CA GLY A 67 -8.45 -19.71 12.31
C GLY A 67 -9.12 -19.68 10.92
N ASN A 68 -9.26 -18.50 10.31
CA ASN A 68 -9.80 -18.29 8.97
C ASN A 68 -11.23 -18.86 8.76
N PRO A 69 -12.22 -18.44 9.57
CA PRO A 69 -13.60 -18.88 9.42
C PRO A 69 -14.24 -18.31 8.13
N PRO A 70 -15.33 -18.91 7.64
CA PRO A 70 -16.18 -18.31 6.63
C PRO A 70 -16.65 -16.92 7.10
N ILE A 71 -16.71 -15.94 6.19
CA ILE A 71 -17.09 -14.56 6.55
C ILE A 71 -18.51 -14.45 7.12
N SER A 72 -19.39 -15.39 6.78
CA SER A 72 -20.75 -15.48 7.31
C SER A 72 -20.81 -15.90 8.79
N GLN A 73 -19.74 -16.50 9.31
CA GLN A 73 -19.64 -16.95 10.70
C GLN A 73 -18.85 -15.96 11.58
N LEU A 74 -18.45 -14.81 11.04
CA LEU A 74 -17.68 -13.83 11.78
C LEU A 74 -18.51 -13.13 12.86
N THR A 75 -18.02 -13.18 14.09
CA THR A 75 -18.68 -12.55 15.24
C THR A 75 -18.03 -11.21 15.58
N ARG A 76 -18.77 -10.40 16.36
CA ARG A 76 -18.24 -9.16 16.94
C ARG A 76 -17.09 -9.43 17.91
N GLU A 77 -17.22 -10.50 18.70
CA GLU A 77 -16.24 -10.93 19.69
C GLU A 77 -14.90 -11.29 19.05
N GLN A 78 -14.91 -12.02 17.92
CA GLN A 78 -13.68 -12.29 17.16
C GLN A 78 -12.98 -11.02 16.70
N GLY A 79 -13.73 -9.98 16.33
CA GLY A 79 -13.16 -8.68 15.95
C GLY A 79 -12.54 -7.94 17.13
N ASP A 80 -13.20 -7.96 18.28
CA ASP A 80 -12.68 -7.36 19.50
C ASP A 80 -11.44 -8.10 20.03
N GLY A 81 -11.49 -9.43 20.01
CA GLY A 81 -10.36 -10.28 20.34
C GLY A 81 -9.19 -10.07 19.38
N PHE A 82 -9.44 -9.95 18.06
CA PHE A 82 -8.39 -9.63 17.09
C PHE A 82 -7.78 -8.26 17.37
N ARG A 83 -8.61 -7.26 17.67
CA ARG A 83 -8.17 -5.93 18.08
C ARG A 83 -7.25 -5.98 19.30
N ALA A 84 -7.63 -6.70 20.34
CA ALA A 84 -6.81 -6.87 21.54
C ALA A 84 -5.51 -7.63 21.25
N TRP A 85 -5.59 -8.70 20.45
CA TRP A 85 -4.43 -9.48 20.01
C TRP A 85 -3.43 -8.65 19.21
N LEU A 86 -3.92 -7.73 18.36
CA LEU A 86 -3.04 -6.85 17.59
C LEU A 86 -2.16 -5.96 18.48
N LEU A 87 -2.61 -5.65 19.70
CA LEU A 87 -1.99 -4.76 20.69
C LEU A 87 -1.13 -5.49 21.73
N GLN A 88 -1.04 -6.82 21.69
CA GLN A 88 -0.23 -7.54 22.66
C GLN A 88 1.26 -7.13 22.60
N PRO A 89 1.95 -6.99 23.76
CA PRO A 89 3.33 -6.47 23.81
C PRO A 89 4.36 -7.30 23.03
N ASP A 90 4.18 -8.63 23.01
CA ASP A 90 5.03 -9.60 22.31
C ASP A 90 5.09 -9.36 20.80
N ARG A 91 4.04 -8.78 20.22
CA ARG A 91 3.98 -8.48 18.78
C ARG A 91 4.74 -7.24 18.35
N LYS A 92 5.32 -6.49 19.28
CA LYS A 92 6.20 -5.33 19.03
C LYS A 92 5.65 -4.37 17.96
N THR A 93 4.34 -4.14 17.97
CA THR A 93 3.63 -3.35 16.96
C THR A 93 3.10 -2.06 17.58
N SER A 94 3.35 -0.92 16.94
CA SER A 94 2.80 0.35 17.41
C SER A 94 1.27 0.39 17.32
N SER A 95 0.59 1.14 18.19
CA SER A 95 -0.88 1.28 18.15
C SER A 95 -1.39 1.80 16.81
N LYS A 96 -0.63 2.69 16.14
CA LYS A 96 -0.95 3.15 14.79
C LYS A 96 -0.94 2.00 13.79
N THR A 97 0.13 1.20 13.80
CA THR A 97 0.25 0.04 12.90
C THR A 97 -0.82 -1.01 13.18
N ALA A 98 -1.17 -1.23 14.46
CA ALA A 98 -2.27 -2.10 14.86
C ALA A 98 -3.61 -1.59 14.32
N ARG A 99 -3.91 -0.28 14.45
CA ARG A 99 -5.09 0.34 13.84
C ARG A 99 -5.13 0.14 12.33
N ASP A 100 -4.01 0.39 11.64
CA ASP A 100 -3.95 0.28 10.18
C ASP A 100 -4.25 -1.17 9.75
N ARG A 101 -3.71 -2.18 10.47
CA ARG A 101 -4.01 -3.61 10.24
C ARG A 101 -5.49 -3.94 10.42
N LEU A 102 -6.10 -3.50 11.51
CA LEU A 102 -7.54 -3.67 11.74
C LEU A 102 -8.37 -2.99 10.62
N THR A 103 -7.96 -1.81 10.19
CA THR A 103 -8.63 -1.03 9.15
C THR A 103 -8.60 -1.73 7.80
N TRP A 104 -7.49 -2.37 7.44
CA TRP A 104 -7.41 -3.17 6.21
C TRP A 104 -8.41 -4.32 6.19
N VAL A 105 -8.51 -5.08 7.28
CA VAL A 105 -9.49 -6.19 7.39
C VAL A 105 -10.92 -5.64 7.30
N LYS A 106 -11.22 -4.56 8.02
CA LYS A 106 -12.52 -3.89 7.95
C LYS A 106 -12.86 -3.39 6.55
N SER A 107 -11.86 -2.97 5.75
CA SER A 107 -12.06 -2.51 4.37
C SER A 107 -12.53 -3.65 3.46
N VAL A 108 -11.96 -4.84 3.63
CA VAL A 108 -12.38 -6.04 2.89
C VAL A 108 -13.76 -6.50 3.34
N LEU A 109 -14.05 -6.51 4.64
CA LEU A 109 -15.38 -6.83 5.17
C LEU A 109 -16.46 -5.85 4.71
N LYS A 110 -16.13 -4.55 4.65
CA LYS A 110 -17.02 -3.52 4.11
C LYS A 110 -17.35 -3.77 2.64
N TYR A 111 -16.37 -4.20 1.84
CA TYR A 111 -16.59 -4.57 0.44
C TYR A 111 -17.44 -5.84 0.32
N ALA A 112 -17.21 -6.84 1.18
CA ALA A 112 -18.07 -8.03 1.24
C ALA A 112 -19.54 -7.69 1.50
N SER A 113 -19.81 -6.74 2.40
CA SER A 113 -21.17 -6.36 2.74
C SER A 113 -21.81 -5.42 1.71
N ARG A 114 -21.10 -4.38 1.28
CA ARG A 114 -21.68 -3.30 0.45
C ARG A 114 -21.71 -3.61 -1.03
N ASP A 115 -20.65 -4.20 -1.56
CA ASP A 115 -20.47 -4.36 -2.99
C ASP A 115 -20.85 -5.78 -3.45
N LEU A 116 -20.55 -6.79 -2.63
CA LEU A 116 -20.81 -8.20 -2.98
C LEU A 116 -22.07 -8.79 -2.35
N GLY A 117 -22.67 -8.12 -1.34
CA GLY A 117 -23.85 -8.62 -0.64
C GLY A 117 -23.65 -9.99 0.02
N LEU A 118 -22.42 -10.36 0.37
CA LEU A 118 -22.10 -11.69 0.94
C LEU A 118 -22.44 -11.81 2.42
N ILE A 119 -22.57 -10.67 3.10
CA ILE A 119 -22.98 -10.54 4.49
C ILE A 119 -23.85 -9.29 4.61
N ASP A 120 -24.88 -9.31 5.46
CA ASP A 120 -25.83 -8.19 5.59
C ASP A 120 -25.17 -6.91 6.07
N ARG A 121 -24.22 -7.04 7.01
CA ARG A 121 -23.46 -5.92 7.57
C ARG A 121 -22.05 -6.35 7.95
N ASN A 122 -21.13 -5.39 7.99
CA ASN A 122 -19.79 -5.64 8.51
C ASN A 122 -19.85 -5.86 10.04
N PRO A 123 -19.55 -7.07 10.55
CA PRO A 123 -19.64 -7.36 11.99
C PRO A 123 -18.67 -6.52 12.82
N TRP A 124 -17.62 -5.98 12.19
CA TRP A 124 -16.53 -5.23 12.82
C TRP A 124 -16.66 -3.72 12.63
N GLU A 125 -17.82 -3.24 12.15
CA GLU A 125 -18.13 -1.83 12.01
C GLU A 125 -18.03 -1.09 13.36
N GLY A 126 -17.39 0.07 13.40
CA GLY A 126 -17.16 0.80 14.66
C GLY A 126 -16.05 0.28 15.57
N LEU A 127 -15.42 -0.87 15.30
CA LEU A 127 -14.20 -1.25 16.03
C LEU A 127 -13.06 -0.29 15.68
N ASP A 128 -12.38 0.25 16.68
CA ASP A 128 -11.20 1.10 16.49
C ASP A 128 -10.17 0.87 17.59
N ILE A 129 -8.91 1.23 17.29
CA ILE A 129 -7.77 1.22 18.20
C ILE A 129 -7.33 2.65 18.36
N ALA A 130 -7.53 3.28 19.52
CA ALA A 130 -7.00 4.62 19.78
C ALA A 130 -5.47 4.66 19.61
N PHE A 131 -4.95 5.69 18.96
CA PHE A 131 -3.52 5.97 18.96
C PHE A 131 -3.29 7.47 19.00
N LYS A 132 -2.14 7.86 19.56
CA LYS A 132 -1.64 9.23 19.50
C LYS A 132 -0.35 9.23 18.70
N THR A 133 -0.23 10.14 17.73
CA THR A 133 1.04 10.34 17.04
C THR A 133 2.02 10.98 18.02
N THR A 134 3.00 10.21 18.47
CA THR A 134 4.08 10.69 19.36
C THR A 134 5.32 11.14 18.60
N ASN A 135 5.38 10.91 17.29
CA ASN A 135 6.51 11.32 16.47
C ASN A 135 6.50 12.84 16.26
N LYS A 136 7.03 13.56 17.24
CA LYS A 136 7.38 14.96 17.13
C LYS A 136 8.74 15.03 16.45
N ARG A 137 8.75 15.13 15.12
CA ARG A 137 9.98 15.50 14.41
C ARG A 137 10.31 16.93 14.78
N ARG A 138 11.43 17.16 15.47
CA ARG A 138 11.91 18.52 15.71
C ARG A 138 12.61 19.05 14.45
N PRO A 139 12.57 20.37 14.21
CA PRO A 139 13.44 21.00 13.23
C PRO A 139 14.91 20.79 13.60
N TRP A 140 15.77 20.80 12.58
CA TRP A 140 17.22 20.81 12.75
C TRP A 140 17.67 22.20 13.21
N THR A 141 18.71 22.26 14.03
CA THR A 141 19.34 23.55 14.38
C THR A 141 20.37 23.93 13.33
N ASP A 142 20.73 25.22 13.27
CA ASP A 142 21.74 25.71 12.33
C ASP A 142 23.09 25.01 12.51
N ASP A 143 23.49 24.71 13.74
CA ASP A 143 24.76 24.01 14.01
C ASP A 143 24.72 22.54 13.60
N GLU A 144 23.56 21.88 13.69
CA GLU A 144 23.36 20.54 13.16
C GLU A 144 23.40 20.53 11.64
N LEU A 145 22.82 21.54 10.99
CA LEU A 145 22.91 21.71 9.54
C LEU A 145 24.36 21.96 9.10
N LYS A 146 25.08 22.87 9.76
CA LYS A 146 26.52 23.10 9.50
C LYS A 146 27.33 21.82 9.67
N THR A 147 27.07 21.05 10.73
CA THR A 147 27.74 19.77 10.98
C THR A 147 27.44 18.75 9.89
N PHE A 148 26.17 18.64 9.47
CA PHE A 148 25.75 17.71 8.43
C PHE A 148 26.32 18.06 7.05
N PHE A 149 26.21 19.33 6.64
CA PHE A 149 26.73 19.83 5.37
C PHE A 149 28.24 20.10 5.38
N GLY A 150 28.91 19.93 6.52
CA GLY A 150 30.37 19.97 6.64
C GLY A 150 31.07 18.66 6.29
N GLN A 151 30.33 17.56 6.08
CA GLN A 151 30.91 16.26 5.73
C GLN A 151 31.58 16.28 4.35
N TYR A 152 32.59 15.41 4.14
CA TYR A 152 33.32 15.28 2.87
C TYR A 152 32.42 15.02 1.65
N LEU A 153 31.26 14.40 1.86
CA LEU A 153 30.24 14.29 0.83
C LEU A 153 29.89 15.65 0.21
N TYR A 154 29.70 16.68 1.04
CA TYR A 154 29.26 18.00 0.59
C TYR A 154 30.43 18.95 0.29
N THR A 155 31.56 18.79 0.99
CA THR A 155 32.71 19.71 0.88
C THR A 155 33.75 19.27 -0.16
N ALA A 156 33.83 17.97 -0.47
CA ALA A 156 34.79 17.40 -1.41
C ALA A 156 34.15 16.50 -2.49
N TYR A 157 32.81 16.42 -2.53
CA TYR A 157 32.07 15.51 -3.40
C TYR A 157 32.49 14.04 -3.25
N GLU A 158 32.88 13.63 -2.04
CA GLU A 158 33.29 12.26 -1.75
C GLU A 158 32.06 11.35 -1.65
N LEU A 159 31.64 10.80 -2.79
CA LEU A 159 30.43 10.00 -2.88
C LEU A 159 30.52 8.68 -2.08
N PRO A 160 29.41 8.22 -1.48
CA PRO A 160 29.39 6.95 -0.79
C PRO A 160 29.69 5.78 -1.72
N LYS A 161 30.64 4.91 -1.35
CA LYS A 161 31.03 3.73 -2.14
C LYS A 161 30.06 2.55 -2.02
N LEU A 162 29.12 2.61 -1.08
CA LEU A 162 28.14 1.54 -0.86
C LEU A 162 27.09 1.53 -1.98
N LYS A 163 26.84 0.35 -2.56
CA LYS A 163 25.89 0.14 -3.69
C LYS A 163 24.48 0.71 -3.46
N ARG A 164 24.04 0.83 -2.19
CA ARG A 164 22.69 1.30 -1.82
C ARG A 164 22.68 2.68 -1.15
N ALA A 165 23.78 3.42 -1.23
CA ALA A 165 23.89 4.73 -0.60
C ALA A 165 23.46 5.89 -1.50
N GLY A 166 23.00 5.63 -2.73
CA GLY A 166 22.37 6.63 -3.59
C GLY A 166 23.33 7.42 -4.49
N ALA A 167 24.65 7.22 -4.39
CA ALA A 167 25.65 7.93 -5.21
C ALA A 167 25.39 9.44 -5.23
N ASP A 168 25.23 10.06 -6.41
CA ASP A 168 24.94 11.49 -6.56
C ASP A 168 23.64 11.93 -5.85
N ALA A 169 22.64 11.04 -5.73
CA ALA A 169 21.41 11.37 -5.02
C ALA A 169 21.65 11.62 -3.52
N ALA A 170 22.70 11.04 -2.93
CA ALA A 170 23.10 11.31 -1.55
C ALA A 170 23.55 12.75 -1.35
N TYR A 171 24.16 13.35 -2.38
CA TYR A 171 24.56 14.75 -2.38
C TYR A 171 23.36 15.67 -2.67
N TRP A 172 22.60 15.39 -3.72
CA TRP A 172 21.59 16.32 -4.22
C TRP A 172 20.30 16.34 -3.38
N ILE A 173 19.78 15.19 -2.96
CA ILE A 173 18.47 15.13 -2.28
C ILE A 173 18.44 15.97 -0.99
N PRO A 174 19.44 15.91 -0.10
CA PRO A 174 19.43 16.73 1.12
C PRO A 174 19.51 18.23 0.85
N LEU A 175 20.31 18.65 -0.13
CA LEU A 175 20.40 20.06 -0.55
C LEU A 175 19.06 20.55 -1.11
N LEU A 176 18.48 19.82 -2.06
CA LEU A 176 17.19 20.16 -2.65
C LEU A 176 16.09 20.15 -1.58
N GLY A 177 16.09 19.17 -0.67
CA GLY A 177 15.13 19.09 0.42
C GLY A 177 15.20 20.27 1.39
N LEU A 178 16.42 20.77 1.68
CA LEU A 178 16.62 21.94 2.54
C LEU A 178 15.99 23.21 1.93
N TYR A 179 16.20 23.44 0.63
CA TYR A 179 15.76 24.67 -0.02
C TYR A 179 14.30 24.64 -0.53
N THR A 180 13.77 23.45 -0.84
CA THR A 180 12.42 23.31 -1.42
C THR A 180 11.36 22.88 -0.42
N GLY A 181 11.76 22.17 0.65
CA GLY A 181 10.83 21.48 1.54
C GLY A 181 10.06 20.32 0.87
N ALA A 182 10.44 19.92 -0.35
CA ALA A 182 9.78 18.86 -1.09
C ALA A 182 9.99 17.48 -0.44
N ARG A 183 9.06 16.54 -0.68
CA ARG A 183 9.22 15.18 -0.16
C ARG A 183 10.35 14.48 -0.89
N ILE A 184 11.11 13.65 -0.18
CA ILE A 184 12.19 12.84 -0.77
C ILE A 184 11.70 12.04 -1.99
N GLY A 185 10.49 11.51 -1.95
CA GLY A 185 9.91 10.77 -3.08
C GLY A 185 9.63 11.63 -4.32
N GLU A 186 9.31 12.92 -4.14
CA GLU A 186 9.13 13.89 -5.22
C GLU A 186 10.49 14.25 -5.83
N LEU A 187 11.48 14.54 -4.98
CA LEU A 187 12.85 14.86 -5.42
C LEU A 187 13.54 13.70 -6.14
N ALA A 188 13.32 12.46 -5.68
CA ALA A 188 13.91 11.27 -6.28
C ALA A 188 13.31 10.88 -7.64
N GLN A 189 12.23 11.56 -8.07
CA GLN A 189 11.55 11.32 -9.35
C GLN A 189 11.78 12.43 -10.37
N LEU A 190 12.55 13.47 -10.01
CA LEU A 190 12.86 14.59 -10.90
C LEU A 190 13.65 14.12 -12.12
N ARG A 191 13.29 14.68 -13.26
CA ARG A 191 13.95 14.51 -14.55
C ARG A 191 14.65 15.81 -14.95
N LEU A 192 15.55 15.74 -15.93
CA LEU A 192 16.18 16.94 -16.49
C LEU A 192 15.15 17.90 -17.12
N SER A 193 14.07 17.36 -17.70
CA SER A 193 12.95 18.13 -18.24
C SER A 193 12.20 18.95 -17.19
N ASP A 194 12.34 18.58 -15.91
CA ASP A 194 11.63 19.20 -14.80
C ASP A 194 12.42 20.41 -14.26
N VAL A 195 13.59 20.71 -14.84
CA VAL A 195 14.45 21.84 -14.48
C VAL A 195 14.36 22.91 -15.58
N GLU A 196 13.69 24.02 -15.28
CA GLU A 196 13.58 25.15 -16.19
C GLU A 196 14.62 26.22 -15.83
N SER A 197 15.48 26.60 -16.78
CA SER A 197 16.56 27.57 -16.56
C SER A 197 16.46 28.83 -17.43
N ASP A 198 15.31 29.04 -18.08
CA ASP A 198 15.14 30.12 -19.06
C ASP A 198 14.81 31.47 -18.41
N GLY A 199 14.48 31.47 -17.11
CA GLY A 199 14.29 32.67 -16.31
C GLY A 199 15.55 33.09 -15.53
N PRO A 200 15.51 34.23 -14.83
CA PRO A 200 16.59 34.70 -13.96
C PRO A 200 16.83 33.79 -12.74
N ILE A 201 15.90 32.88 -12.47
CA ILE A 201 15.94 31.92 -11.38
C ILE A 201 15.53 30.58 -11.97
N ALA A 202 16.37 29.55 -11.79
CA ALA A 202 16.01 28.22 -12.22
C ALA A 202 14.87 27.65 -11.37
N GLN A 203 13.95 26.92 -11.99
CA GLN A 203 12.76 26.41 -11.36
C GLN A 203 12.75 24.87 -11.40
N LEU A 204 12.21 24.27 -10.35
CA LEU A 204 11.96 22.84 -10.28
C LEU A 204 10.46 22.60 -10.38
N SER A 205 10.06 21.89 -11.43
CA SER A 205 8.68 21.48 -11.65
C SER A 205 8.43 20.13 -10.99
N ILE A 206 7.65 20.10 -9.92
CA ILE A 206 7.24 18.86 -9.25
C ILE A 206 5.80 18.57 -9.66
N THR A 207 5.62 17.63 -10.57
CA THR A 207 4.31 17.25 -11.13
C THR A 207 4.08 15.74 -11.02
N ASP A 208 2.86 15.30 -11.32
CA ASP A 208 2.51 13.90 -11.58
C ASP A 208 2.24 13.62 -13.07
N GLU A 209 2.63 14.56 -13.94
CA GLU A 209 2.39 14.49 -15.38
C GLU A 209 3.40 13.60 -16.10
N GLY A 210 4.58 13.39 -15.51
CA GLY A 210 5.61 12.49 -16.05
C GLY A 210 5.30 11.01 -15.84
N GLU A 211 5.65 10.18 -16.82
CA GLU A 211 5.46 8.71 -16.73
C GLU A 211 6.14 8.13 -15.47
N GLY A 212 5.35 7.49 -14.60
CA GLY A 212 5.85 6.90 -13.36
C GLY A 212 6.05 7.89 -12.19
N GLN A 213 5.77 9.18 -12.37
CA GLN A 213 5.73 10.14 -11.26
C GLN A 213 4.44 9.96 -10.47
N LYS A 214 4.53 10.07 -9.14
CA LYS A 214 3.37 9.97 -8.24
C LYS A 214 3.51 10.96 -7.10
N VAL A 215 2.69 12.00 -7.12
CA VAL A 215 2.49 12.87 -5.96
C VAL A 215 1.37 12.32 -5.09
N LYS A 216 1.50 12.45 -3.76
CA LYS A 216 0.33 12.24 -2.89
C LYS A 216 -0.60 13.45 -3.07
N PRO A 217 -1.92 13.28 -3.22
CA PRO A 217 -2.85 14.40 -3.31
C PRO A 217 -2.95 15.09 -1.93
N ALA A 218 -2.07 16.05 -1.74
CA ALA A 218 -2.14 17.13 -0.78
C ALA A 218 -1.36 18.26 -1.44
N THR A 219 -2.10 19.21 -2.01
CA THR A 219 -1.69 20.41 -2.73
C THR A 219 -0.28 20.89 -2.39
N MET A 220 0.61 20.87 -3.37
CA MET A 220 1.85 21.65 -3.30
C MET A 220 2.31 21.97 -4.73
N LYS A 221 1.95 23.15 -5.22
CA LYS A 221 2.68 23.79 -6.31
C LYS A 221 3.89 24.46 -5.66
N VAL A 222 5.06 23.82 -5.72
CA VAL A 222 6.29 24.49 -5.29
C VAL A 222 6.75 25.37 -6.44
N ASN A 223 6.26 26.61 -6.45
CA ASN A 223 6.78 27.62 -7.36
C ASN A 223 8.10 28.15 -6.78
N SER A 224 9.15 28.10 -7.60
CA SER A 224 10.45 28.73 -7.42
C SER A 224 11.28 28.26 -6.21
N ALA A 225 12.29 27.44 -6.49
CA ALA A 225 13.47 27.39 -5.64
C ALA A 225 14.50 28.38 -6.19
N VAL A 226 14.94 29.33 -5.37
CA VAL A 226 15.89 30.36 -5.80
C VAL A 226 17.29 29.77 -5.89
N PHE A 227 17.65 29.26 -7.06
CA PHE A 227 19.00 28.76 -7.37
C PHE A 227 19.79 29.80 -8.17
N HIS A 228 20.44 30.75 -7.50
CA HIS A 228 21.27 31.74 -8.21
C HIS A 228 22.78 31.49 -8.13
N LEU A 229 23.27 30.53 -7.32
CA LEU A 229 24.72 30.28 -7.20
C LEU A 229 25.15 28.82 -7.45
N SER A 230 24.28 27.84 -7.22
CA SER A 230 24.65 26.41 -7.26
C SER A 230 24.45 25.74 -8.62
N LEU A 231 23.61 26.26 -9.52
CA LEU A 231 23.42 25.69 -10.86
C LEU A 231 24.51 26.08 -11.86
N GLN A 232 25.20 27.19 -11.63
CA GLN A 232 26.38 27.55 -12.43
C GLN A 232 27.48 26.50 -12.22
N LEU A 233 27.67 26.07 -10.96
CA LEU A 233 28.52 24.93 -10.62
C LEU A 233 28.02 23.61 -11.19
N ILE A 234 26.70 23.34 -11.26
CA ILE A 234 26.13 22.12 -11.88
C ILE A 234 26.39 22.07 -13.40
N LYS A 235 26.20 23.19 -14.10
CA LYS A 235 26.52 23.29 -15.55
C LYS A 235 28.03 23.13 -15.78
N GLU A 236 28.87 23.74 -14.95
CA GLU A 236 30.33 23.65 -15.08
C GLU A 236 30.88 22.26 -14.71
N SER A 237 30.40 21.63 -13.64
CA SER A 237 30.85 20.29 -13.22
C SER A 237 30.34 19.19 -14.18
N SER A 238 29.14 19.32 -14.72
CA SER A 238 28.61 18.40 -15.75
C SER A 238 29.38 18.49 -17.08
N GLN A 239 29.83 19.70 -17.47
CA GLN A 239 30.70 19.86 -18.64
C GLN A 239 32.15 19.38 -18.40
N THR A 240 32.65 19.49 -17.17
CA THR A 240 34.03 19.10 -16.83
C THR A 240 34.18 17.57 -16.73
N HIS A 241 33.17 16.85 -16.20
CA HIS A 241 33.19 15.38 -16.14
C HIS A 241 32.92 14.70 -17.49
N PHE A 242 32.12 15.31 -18.39
CA PHE A 242 31.88 14.77 -19.73
C PHE A 242 33.11 14.93 -20.66
N LYS A 243 33.90 16.01 -20.51
CA LYS A 243 35.12 16.22 -21.31
C LYS A 243 36.30 15.35 -20.87
N SER A 244 36.39 14.97 -19.59
CA SER A 244 37.50 14.11 -19.11
C SER A 244 37.36 12.64 -19.54
N THR A 245 36.14 12.14 -19.76
CA THR A 245 35.91 10.75 -20.24
C THR A 245 36.13 10.58 -21.75
N THR A 246 36.17 11.67 -22.52
CA THR A 246 36.24 11.60 -24.00
C THR A 246 37.68 11.72 -24.55
N TYR A 247 38.71 11.89 -23.70
CA TYR A 247 40.11 12.10 -24.11
C TYR A 247 41.10 10.99 -23.69
N LEU A 248 40.64 9.76 -23.45
CA LEU A 248 41.50 8.58 -23.28
C LEU A 248 41.26 7.49 -24.36
N GLY A 249 40.88 7.91 -25.57
CA GLY A 249 40.71 7.04 -26.74
C GLY A 249 41.62 7.38 -27.93
N GLY A 250 42.75 8.07 -27.69
CA GLY A 250 43.69 8.54 -28.71
C GLY A 250 44.62 7.44 -29.23
N ARG A 251 44.22 6.86 -30.36
CA ARG A 251 44.99 6.09 -31.37
C ARG A 251 46.52 6.29 -31.32
N MET A 252 47.27 5.22 -31.04
CA MET A 252 48.72 5.13 -31.31
C MET A 252 48.98 5.17 -32.84
N PRO A 253 49.92 5.98 -33.34
CA PRO A 253 50.34 5.91 -34.73
C PRO A 253 51.35 4.78 -34.93
N ALA A 254 51.10 3.95 -35.93
CA ALA A 254 52.03 2.93 -36.40
C ALA A 254 53.27 3.58 -37.03
N ARG A 255 54.45 3.11 -36.62
CA ARG A 255 55.68 3.10 -37.40
C ARG A 255 56.40 1.80 -37.14
#